data_AF-A0A3N5M9J9-F1
#
_entry.id   AF-A0A3N5M9J9-F1
#
_cell.length_a   1.000
_cell.length_b   1.000
_cell.length_c   1.000
_cell.angle_alpha   90.00
_cell.angle_beta   90.00
_cell.angle_gamma   90.00
#
_symmetry.space_group_name_H-M   'P 1'
#
loop_
_entity.id
_entity.type
_entity.pdbx_description
1 polymer ?
#
loop_
_entity_poly.entity_id
_entity_poly.type
_entity_poly.pdbx_seq_one_letter_code
_entity_poly.pdbx_strand_id
1 'polypeptide(L)'
;MDTFIQKYEGDVMGSLSGLDRLVLSGRLRMLSFSAGMMGLLSQASVLLKNFGAYAESKTKQLREASEATAQRLQRPLPYLRSSKISKEDTARQIAERDGVKAGLICVIKAVEPCLGYDVESQDGRLRLVLRPRKCLFLYHYFIHPIFGFMHARLQTWFPFPIQLCLNGREWLARQMDRAGVSYERVDNCFPWLEKLATAQELAREQLRLNWVPVLNRIAQEINPALETMLAPYRAVQYYWSVRESEWATDIMFRDTARLDTFYPSWIRTAIAGFGSGNVLRFLGQKLWARSKEPVEVTSSYKNRPEGVRVKHSVGVNSVKAYNKAGSILRVETTMNDAKGFGYRRRREDGTGSERWRPLATGSPICSSEPRSRKALTSVICKLWRLSKSINPWNNWSLPCALGFSGRADPSAPSPPGRRPTKPCWQQSTVANSSLPASGTVMCSESFTANLMILITPNVWRAR
;
A
#
# COMPACT_ATOMS: atom_id res chain seq x y z
N MET A 1 14.80 11.54 8.85
CA MET A 1 15.54 10.50 8.14
C MET A 1 16.98 10.95 8.19
N ASP A 2 17.21 12.19 7.75
CA ASP A 2 18.52 12.85 7.77
C ASP A 2 19.18 12.82 9.16
N THR A 3 18.47 13.12 10.25
CA THR A 3 19.05 13.06 11.61
C THR A 3 19.32 11.64 12.14
N PHE A 4 18.55 10.63 11.74
CA PHE A 4 18.88 9.22 12.05
C PHE A 4 20.08 8.75 11.25
N ILE A 5 20.07 9.00 9.94
CA ILE A 5 21.16 8.61 9.05
C ILE A 5 22.44 9.33 9.45
N GLN A 6 22.38 10.61 9.82
CA GLN A 6 23.52 11.37 10.35
C GLN A 6 24.03 10.76 11.66
N LYS A 7 23.14 10.45 12.61
CA LYS A 7 23.53 9.83 13.88
C LYS A 7 24.22 8.48 13.70
N TYR A 8 23.85 7.72 12.68
CA TYR A 8 24.38 6.39 12.38
C TYR A 8 25.19 6.38 11.08
N GLU A 9 25.79 7.50 10.67
CA GLU A 9 26.47 7.62 9.37
C GLU A 9 27.66 6.67 9.22
N GLY A 10 28.33 6.37 10.35
CA GLY A 10 29.39 5.37 10.42
C GLY A 10 28.89 3.93 10.26
N ASP A 11 27.60 3.67 10.48
CA ASP A 11 26.99 2.35 10.43
C ASP A 11 26.16 2.11 9.17
N VAL A 12 25.65 3.18 8.56
CA VAL A 12 24.68 3.15 7.46
C VAL A 12 25.38 3.46 6.14
N MET A 13 25.14 2.64 5.12
CA MET A 13 25.55 2.91 3.73
C MET A 13 24.64 3.91 3.04
N GLY A 14 23.35 3.88 3.39
CA GLY A 14 22.36 4.86 2.98
C GLY A 14 20.95 4.30 3.06
N SER A 15 20.01 4.96 2.38
CA SER A 15 18.60 4.55 2.39
C SER A 15 17.96 4.54 1.01
N LEU A 16 17.11 3.55 0.75
CA LEU A 16 16.33 3.42 -0.48
C LEU A 16 14.83 3.33 -0.18
N SER A 17 14.09 4.36 -0.57
CA SER A 17 12.63 4.41 -0.46
C SER A 17 11.95 4.22 -1.82
N GLY A 18 10.94 3.34 -1.88
CA GLY A 18 10.23 3.06 -3.13
C GLY A 18 8.99 2.20 -2.95
N LEU A 19 8.36 1.87 -4.08
CA LEU A 19 7.28 0.90 -4.16
C LEU A 19 7.82 -0.51 -3.84
N ASP A 20 7.08 -1.26 -3.02
CA ASP A 20 7.34 -2.68 -2.79
C ASP A 20 6.28 -3.55 -3.50
N ARG A 21 5.08 -3.65 -2.93
CA ARG A 21 3.92 -4.27 -3.58
C ARG A 21 2.97 -3.22 -4.12
N LEU A 22 2.45 -3.44 -5.33
CA LEU A 22 1.39 -2.60 -5.89
C LEU A 22 0.33 -3.48 -6.56
N VAL A 23 -0.88 -3.47 -6.00
CA VAL A 23 -2.05 -4.14 -6.55
C VAL A 23 -3.03 -3.11 -7.09
N LEU A 24 -3.23 -3.13 -8.40
CA LEU A 24 -4.12 -2.23 -9.13
C LEU A 24 -5.38 -3.00 -9.52
N SER A 25 -6.55 -2.39 -9.37
CA SER A 25 -7.83 -2.98 -9.76
C SER A 25 -8.44 -2.21 -10.92
N GLY A 26 -8.69 -2.93 -12.03
CA GLY A 26 -9.46 -2.48 -13.17
C GLY A 26 -10.91 -2.91 -13.02
N ARG A 27 -11.84 -1.96 -13.10
CA ARG A 27 -13.29 -2.21 -13.12
C ARG A 27 -13.95 -1.58 -14.33
N LEU A 28 -14.87 -2.30 -14.95
CA LEU A 28 -15.73 -1.75 -15.99
C LEU A 28 -16.87 -1.01 -15.29
N ARG A 29 -16.78 0.33 -15.20
CA ARG A 29 -17.70 1.15 -14.37
C ARG A 29 -19.16 0.87 -14.66
N MET A 30 -19.53 0.85 -15.93
CA MET A 30 -20.91 0.59 -16.37
C MET A 30 -21.40 -0.81 -15.97
N LEU A 31 -20.50 -1.78 -15.82
CA LEU A 31 -20.86 -3.13 -15.40
C LEU A 31 -20.71 -3.32 -13.89
N SER A 32 -20.29 -2.30 -13.13
CA SER A 32 -19.99 -2.46 -11.70
C SER A 32 -21.21 -2.22 -10.80
N PHE A 33 -22.38 -1.92 -11.36
CA PHE A 33 -23.63 -1.71 -10.65
C PHE A 33 -24.84 -2.15 -11.50
N SER A 34 -25.92 -2.62 -10.85
CA SER A 34 -27.01 -3.30 -11.56
C SER A 34 -27.67 -2.47 -12.66
N ALA A 35 -27.90 -1.18 -12.45
CA ALA A 35 -28.53 -0.34 -13.48
C ALA A 35 -27.68 -0.21 -14.77
N GLY A 36 -26.35 -0.15 -14.66
CA GLY A 36 -25.49 -0.11 -15.84
C GLY A 36 -25.40 -1.47 -16.53
N MET A 37 -25.42 -2.57 -15.77
CA MET A 37 -25.51 -3.91 -16.33
C MET A 37 -26.86 -4.16 -17.03
N MET A 38 -27.96 -3.65 -16.48
CA MET A 38 -29.28 -3.63 -17.15
C MET A 38 -29.23 -2.85 -18.46
N GLY A 39 -28.50 -1.72 -18.51
CA GLY A 39 -28.24 -0.96 -19.73
C GLY A 39 -27.56 -1.79 -20.81
N LEU A 40 -26.54 -2.59 -20.45
CA LEU A 40 -25.88 -3.52 -21.36
C LEU A 40 -26.86 -4.58 -21.90
N LEU A 41 -27.64 -5.21 -21.02
CA LEU A 41 -28.59 -6.25 -21.42
C LEU A 41 -29.68 -5.69 -22.35
N SER A 42 -30.17 -4.48 -22.09
CA SER A 42 -31.14 -3.79 -22.94
C SER A 42 -30.59 -3.54 -24.35
N GLN A 43 -29.38 -2.99 -24.46
CA GLN A 43 -28.72 -2.75 -25.75
C GLN A 43 -28.40 -4.05 -26.51
N ALA A 44 -28.11 -5.12 -25.79
CA ALA A 44 -27.91 -6.44 -26.37
C ALA A 44 -29.23 -7.20 -26.64
N SER A 45 -30.39 -6.59 -26.35
CA SER A 45 -31.72 -7.20 -26.46
C SER A 45 -31.86 -8.53 -25.69
N VAL A 46 -31.21 -8.62 -24.52
CA VAL A 46 -31.20 -9.80 -23.65
C VAL A 46 -32.22 -9.63 -22.53
N LEU A 47 -33.25 -10.49 -22.53
CA LEU A 47 -34.18 -10.59 -21.41
C LEU A 47 -33.51 -11.21 -20.18
N LEU A 48 -33.93 -10.82 -18.97
CA LEU A 48 -33.36 -11.35 -17.72
C LEU A 48 -33.47 -12.88 -17.61
N LYS A 49 -34.54 -13.49 -18.12
CA LYS A 49 -34.66 -14.96 -18.16
C LYS A 49 -33.56 -15.65 -18.99
N ASN A 50 -32.94 -14.92 -19.94
CA ASN A 50 -31.87 -15.40 -20.80
C ASN A 50 -30.47 -14.96 -20.30
N PHE A 51 -30.38 -14.30 -19.14
CA PHE A 51 -29.12 -13.77 -18.62
C PHE A 51 -28.06 -14.85 -18.41
N GLY A 52 -28.44 -16.01 -17.88
CA GLY A 52 -27.50 -17.11 -17.61
C GLY A 52 -26.76 -17.55 -18.88
N ALA A 53 -27.50 -17.89 -19.93
CA ALA A 53 -26.95 -18.29 -21.23
C ALA A 53 -26.10 -17.18 -21.87
N TYR A 54 -26.54 -15.92 -21.75
CA TYR A 54 -25.75 -14.77 -22.23
C TYR A 54 -24.42 -14.63 -21.48
N ALA A 55 -24.45 -14.70 -20.14
CA ALA A 55 -23.26 -14.61 -19.31
C ALA A 55 -22.28 -15.76 -19.52
N GLU A 56 -22.79 -16.97 -19.74
CA GLU A 56 -21.98 -18.14 -20.11
C GLU A 56 -21.33 -17.98 -21.48
N SER A 57 -22.08 -17.51 -22.49
CA SER A 57 -21.54 -17.21 -23.82
C SER A 57 -20.41 -16.18 -23.76
N LYS A 58 -20.59 -15.08 -23.02
CA LYS A 58 -19.54 -14.07 -22.82
C LYS A 58 -18.35 -14.63 -22.04
N THR A 59 -18.59 -15.43 -21.01
CA THR A 59 -17.54 -16.13 -20.25
C THR A 59 -16.70 -17.04 -21.16
N LYS A 60 -17.35 -17.77 -22.07
CA LYS A 60 -16.68 -18.64 -23.05
C LYS A 60 -15.81 -17.82 -24.02
N GLN A 61 -16.36 -16.77 -24.63
CA GLN A 61 -15.63 -15.87 -25.54
C GLN A 61 -14.38 -15.28 -24.87
N LEU A 62 -14.51 -14.78 -23.64
CA LEU A 62 -13.40 -14.23 -22.87
C LEU A 62 -12.33 -15.29 -22.62
N ARG A 63 -12.72 -16.49 -22.19
CA ARG A 63 -11.77 -17.58 -21.90
C ARG A 63 -11.03 -18.02 -23.13
N GLU A 64 -11.73 -18.26 -24.24
CA GLU A 64 -11.11 -18.68 -25.50
C GLU A 64 -10.09 -17.65 -25.99
N ALA A 65 -10.45 -16.37 -26.00
CA ALA A 65 -9.54 -15.31 -26.44
C ALA A 65 -8.32 -15.12 -25.52
N SER A 66 -8.53 -15.26 -24.20
CA SER A 66 -7.49 -15.13 -23.19
C SER A 66 -6.51 -16.32 -23.21
N GLU A 67 -7.03 -17.54 -23.36
CA GLU A 67 -6.24 -18.78 -23.43
C GLU A 67 -5.52 -18.93 -24.78
N ALA A 68 -6.05 -18.36 -25.87
CA ALA A 68 -5.47 -18.45 -27.22
C ALA A 68 -4.03 -17.93 -27.30
N THR A 69 -3.69 -16.86 -26.57
CA THR A 69 -2.31 -16.34 -26.54
C THR A 69 -1.35 -17.34 -25.90
N ALA A 70 -1.76 -18.00 -24.82
CA ALA A 70 -0.96 -19.05 -24.18
C ALA A 70 -0.77 -20.24 -25.11
N GLN A 71 -1.84 -20.68 -25.79
CA GLN A 71 -1.79 -21.80 -26.74
C GLN A 71 -0.84 -21.50 -27.92
N ARG A 72 -0.97 -20.33 -28.52
CA ARG A 72 -0.10 -19.89 -29.63
C ARG A 72 1.38 -19.83 -29.23
N LEU A 73 1.66 -19.37 -28.02
CA LEU A 73 3.02 -19.31 -27.46
C LEU A 73 3.47 -20.63 -26.81
N GLN A 74 2.67 -21.69 -26.92
CA GLN A 74 2.91 -23.00 -26.29
C GLN A 74 3.20 -22.90 -24.77
N ARG A 75 2.55 -21.95 -24.09
CA ARG A 75 2.68 -21.74 -22.65
C ARG A 75 1.69 -22.60 -21.85
N PRO A 76 2.08 -23.13 -20.68
CA PRO A 76 1.20 -23.97 -19.87
C PRO A 76 -0.09 -23.28 -19.42
N LEU A 77 -1.17 -24.07 -19.36
CA LEU A 77 -2.51 -23.68 -18.89
C LEU A 77 -2.96 -24.50 -17.66
N PRO A 78 -2.18 -24.55 -16.56
CA PRO A 78 -2.45 -25.46 -15.44
C PRO A 78 -3.75 -25.09 -14.71
N TYR A 79 -4.54 -26.09 -14.36
CA TYR A 79 -5.73 -25.92 -13.52
C TYR A 79 -5.42 -26.31 -12.08
N LEU A 80 -5.43 -25.34 -11.17
CA LEU A 80 -5.17 -25.56 -9.75
C LEU A 80 -6.47 -25.81 -8.99
N ARG A 81 -6.60 -27.02 -8.44
CA ARG A 81 -7.80 -27.48 -7.71
C ARG A 81 -7.84 -27.00 -6.25
N SER A 82 -6.70 -26.62 -5.69
CA SER A 82 -6.55 -26.30 -4.27
C SER A 82 -6.02 -24.88 -4.09
N SER A 83 -6.65 -24.14 -3.17
CA SER A 83 -6.17 -22.83 -2.72
C SER A 83 -4.86 -22.91 -1.92
N LYS A 84 -4.47 -24.09 -1.46
CA LYS A 84 -3.20 -24.32 -0.75
C LYS A 84 -1.98 -24.32 -1.68
N ILE A 85 -2.19 -24.52 -2.98
CA ILE A 85 -1.11 -24.49 -3.96
C ILE A 85 -0.82 -23.03 -4.31
N SER A 86 0.43 -22.61 -4.08
CA SER A 86 0.89 -21.28 -4.43
C SER A 86 0.92 -21.10 -5.95
N LYS A 87 0.10 -20.17 -6.44
CA LYS A 87 0.08 -19.78 -7.86
C LYS A 87 1.41 -19.15 -8.28
N GLU A 88 2.02 -18.38 -7.38
CA GLU A 88 3.29 -17.73 -7.64
C GLU A 88 4.42 -18.76 -7.75
N ASP A 89 4.53 -19.69 -6.82
CA ASP A 89 5.59 -20.71 -6.85
C ASP A 89 5.44 -21.62 -8.07
N THR A 90 4.19 -21.98 -8.41
CA THR A 90 3.89 -22.73 -9.65
C THR A 90 4.40 -21.98 -10.88
N ALA A 91 4.14 -20.66 -10.97
CA ALA A 91 4.61 -19.85 -12.09
C ALA A 91 6.14 -19.70 -12.11
N ARG A 92 6.78 -19.54 -10.94
CA ARG A 92 8.26 -19.46 -10.85
C ARG A 92 8.92 -20.76 -11.30
N GLN A 93 8.41 -21.90 -10.85
CA GLN A 93 8.89 -23.22 -11.27
C GLN A 93 8.74 -23.42 -12.78
N ILE A 94 7.62 -22.98 -13.38
CA ILE A 94 7.42 -23.03 -14.83
C ILE A 94 8.42 -22.12 -15.55
N ALA A 95 8.63 -20.89 -15.06
CA ALA A 95 9.57 -19.96 -15.67
C ALA A 95 11.01 -20.49 -15.66
N GLU A 96 11.43 -21.11 -14.56
CA GLU A 96 12.75 -21.74 -14.41
C GLU A 96 12.89 -22.96 -15.32
N ARG A 97 11.94 -23.90 -15.26
CA ARG A 97 11.93 -25.12 -16.08
C ARG A 97 11.96 -24.82 -17.57
N ASP A 98 11.17 -23.83 -18.02
CA ASP A 98 11.02 -23.49 -19.44
C ASP A 98 12.01 -22.39 -19.89
N GLY A 99 12.92 -21.96 -19.01
CA GLY A 99 13.93 -20.93 -19.32
C GLY A 99 13.34 -19.57 -19.74
N VAL A 100 12.14 -19.23 -19.28
CA VAL A 100 11.45 -17.99 -19.67
C VAL A 100 12.18 -16.79 -19.08
N LYS A 101 12.71 -15.91 -19.93
CA LYS A 101 13.38 -14.66 -19.50
C LYS A 101 12.57 -13.39 -19.79
N ALA A 102 11.55 -13.48 -20.65
CA ALA A 102 10.65 -12.39 -20.99
C ALA A 102 9.31 -12.92 -21.52
N GLY A 103 8.23 -12.16 -21.34
CA GLY A 103 6.91 -12.46 -21.87
C GLY A 103 6.04 -13.32 -20.96
N LEU A 104 5.01 -13.95 -21.54
CA LEU A 104 4.06 -14.81 -20.82
C LEU A 104 4.77 -16.08 -20.32
N ILE A 105 4.63 -16.38 -19.03
CA ILE A 105 5.11 -17.62 -18.41
C ILE A 105 4.03 -18.71 -18.56
N CYS A 106 2.84 -18.46 -18.02
CA CYS A 106 1.72 -19.39 -18.03
C CYS A 106 0.41 -18.66 -17.73
N VAL A 107 -0.73 -19.32 -18.01
CA VAL A 107 -2.05 -18.88 -17.59
C VAL A 107 -2.67 -19.92 -16.66
N ILE A 108 -2.67 -19.61 -15.37
CA ILE A 108 -3.19 -20.52 -14.34
C ILE A 108 -4.71 -20.36 -14.23
N LYS A 109 -5.43 -21.48 -14.22
CA LYS A 109 -6.88 -21.54 -14.04
C LYS A 109 -7.22 -21.96 -12.61
N ALA A 110 -8.09 -21.22 -11.94
CA ALA A 110 -8.54 -21.56 -10.58
C ALA A 110 -9.98 -21.10 -10.34
N VAL A 111 -10.77 -21.89 -9.62
CA VAL A 111 -12.12 -21.49 -9.18
C VAL A 111 -12.03 -20.78 -7.85
N GLU A 112 -12.55 -19.56 -7.76
CA GLU A 112 -12.47 -18.74 -6.55
C GLU A 112 -13.80 -18.04 -6.25
N PRO A 113 -14.06 -17.69 -4.97
CA PRO A 113 -15.15 -16.80 -4.62
C PRO A 113 -15.03 -15.43 -5.30
N CYS A 114 -16.15 -14.88 -5.74
CA CYS A 114 -16.25 -13.58 -6.37
C CYS A 114 -17.61 -12.94 -6.14
N LEU A 115 -17.73 -11.65 -6.47
CA LEU A 115 -19.02 -11.02 -6.70
C LEU A 115 -19.34 -11.14 -8.18
N GLY A 116 -20.53 -11.64 -8.49
CA GLY A 116 -21.01 -11.73 -9.86
C GLY A 116 -22.51 -11.55 -9.94
N TYR A 117 -22.97 -11.23 -11.14
CA TYR A 117 -24.39 -11.05 -11.37
C TYR A 117 -25.12 -12.37 -11.44
N ASP A 118 -26.36 -12.32 -10.95
CA ASP A 118 -27.35 -13.36 -11.03
C ASP A 118 -28.74 -12.77 -11.19
N VAL A 119 -29.69 -13.61 -11.58
CA VAL A 119 -31.10 -13.24 -11.69
C VAL A 119 -31.88 -13.89 -10.56
N GLU A 120 -32.56 -13.04 -9.80
CA GLU A 120 -33.47 -13.45 -8.74
C GLU A 120 -34.90 -13.16 -9.19
N SER A 121 -35.84 -14.02 -8.79
CA SER A 121 -37.28 -13.79 -8.94
C SER A 121 -37.84 -13.35 -7.58
N GLN A 122 -38.45 -12.17 -7.54
CA GLN A 122 -39.15 -11.64 -6.37
C GLN A 122 -40.54 -11.16 -6.80
N ASP A 123 -41.59 -11.69 -6.18
CA ASP A 123 -43.00 -11.35 -6.48
C ASP A 123 -43.37 -11.47 -7.97
N GLY A 124 -42.84 -12.52 -8.63
CA GLY A 124 -43.04 -12.75 -10.07
C GLY A 124 -42.25 -11.80 -10.99
N ARG A 125 -41.38 -10.94 -10.43
CA ARG A 125 -40.52 -10.02 -11.20
C ARG A 125 -39.06 -10.45 -11.11
N LEU A 126 -38.43 -10.56 -12.28
CA LEU A 126 -36.99 -10.85 -12.36
C LEU A 126 -36.18 -9.58 -12.06
N ARG A 127 -35.13 -9.73 -11.25
CA ARG A 127 -34.19 -8.66 -10.89
C ARG A 127 -32.76 -9.14 -11.04
N LEU A 128 -31.89 -8.26 -11.53
CA LEU A 128 -30.46 -8.54 -11.62
C LEU A 128 -29.75 -8.09 -10.33
N VAL A 129 -29.18 -9.05 -9.61
CA VAL A 129 -28.54 -8.82 -8.31
C VAL A 129 -27.07 -9.20 -8.36
N LEU A 130 -26.23 -8.42 -7.66
CA LEU A 130 -24.83 -8.75 -7.47
C LEU A 130 -24.71 -9.56 -6.18
N ARG A 131 -24.26 -10.81 -6.27
CA ARG A 131 -24.15 -11.70 -5.10
C ARG A 131 -22.83 -12.45 -5.04
N PRO A 132 -22.40 -12.90 -3.85
CA PRO A 132 -21.29 -13.83 -3.72
C PRO A 132 -21.57 -15.11 -4.51
N ARG A 133 -20.62 -15.52 -5.35
CA ARG A 133 -20.65 -16.78 -6.09
C ARG A 133 -19.22 -17.30 -6.29
N LYS A 134 -19.08 -18.41 -7.02
CA LYS A 134 -17.78 -18.88 -7.51
C LYS A 134 -17.75 -18.74 -9.03
N CYS A 135 -16.58 -18.47 -9.57
CA CYS A 135 -16.33 -18.55 -11.00
C CYS A 135 -14.87 -18.91 -11.26
N LEU A 136 -14.55 -19.22 -12.51
CA LEU A 136 -13.19 -19.41 -12.95
C LEU A 136 -12.45 -18.06 -12.98
N PHE A 137 -11.22 -18.06 -12.54
CA PHE A 137 -10.27 -16.97 -12.69
C PHE A 137 -9.11 -17.43 -13.57
N LEU A 138 -8.63 -16.50 -14.40
CA LEU A 138 -7.42 -16.67 -15.19
C LEU A 138 -6.32 -15.81 -14.59
N TYR A 139 -5.20 -16.44 -14.25
CA TYR A 139 -4.02 -15.81 -13.70
C TYR A 139 -2.91 -15.82 -14.74
N HIS A 140 -2.68 -14.69 -15.38
CA HIS A 140 -1.62 -14.53 -16.36
C HIS A 140 -0.35 -14.11 -15.63
N TYR A 141 0.66 -14.98 -15.62
CA TYR A 141 1.98 -14.67 -15.06
C TYR A 141 2.93 -14.28 -16.18
N PHE A 142 3.67 -13.19 -15.98
CA PHE A 142 4.58 -12.63 -16.98
C PHE A 142 5.94 -12.29 -16.38
N ILE A 143 6.97 -12.32 -17.21
CA ILE A 143 8.14 -11.47 -17.05
C ILE A 143 7.95 -10.28 -18.01
N HIS A 144 7.22 -9.26 -17.55
CA HIS A 144 6.86 -8.10 -18.35
C HIS A 144 8.10 -7.25 -18.65
N PRO A 145 8.27 -6.71 -19.87
CA PRO A 145 9.46 -5.95 -20.24
C PRO A 145 9.72 -4.77 -19.30
N ILE A 146 8.68 -4.08 -18.84
CA ILE A 146 8.82 -2.93 -17.93
C ILE A 146 8.89 -3.38 -16.46
N PHE A 147 7.97 -4.24 -16.03
CA PHE A 147 7.70 -4.49 -14.61
C PHE A 147 8.39 -5.75 -14.06
N GLY A 148 8.99 -6.56 -14.92
CA GLY A 148 9.54 -7.86 -14.55
C GLY A 148 8.47 -8.84 -14.16
N PHE A 149 8.77 -9.69 -13.19
CA PHE A 149 7.83 -10.68 -12.69
C PHE A 149 6.55 -10.02 -12.13
N MET A 150 5.42 -10.27 -12.78
CA MET A 150 4.11 -9.77 -12.38
C MET A 150 3.01 -10.76 -12.72
N HIS A 151 1.81 -10.55 -12.17
CA HIS A 151 0.65 -11.30 -12.61
C HIS A 151 -0.60 -10.45 -12.74
N ALA A 152 -1.52 -10.94 -13.56
CA ALA A 152 -2.84 -10.40 -13.72
C ALA A 152 -3.91 -11.45 -13.42
N ARG A 153 -4.84 -11.11 -12.53
CA ARG A 153 -5.99 -11.93 -12.18
C ARG A 153 -7.23 -11.38 -12.87
N LEU A 154 -7.79 -12.16 -13.78
CA LEU A 154 -9.02 -11.85 -14.52
C LEU A 154 -10.18 -12.73 -14.03
N GLN A 155 -11.28 -12.09 -13.62
CA GLN A 155 -12.54 -12.79 -13.38
C GLN A 155 -13.21 -13.12 -14.71
N THR A 156 -13.58 -14.38 -14.94
CA THR A 156 -14.21 -14.77 -16.22
C THR A 156 -15.73 -14.58 -16.24
N TRP A 157 -16.36 -14.31 -15.10
CA TRP A 157 -17.79 -13.98 -15.00
C TRP A 157 -18.02 -12.48 -14.86
N PHE A 158 -19.17 -11.98 -15.30
CA PHE A 158 -19.54 -10.57 -15.14
C PHE A 158 -19.34 -10.11 -13.68
N PRO A 159 -18.72 -8.93 -13.42
CA PRO A 159 -18.43 -7.86 -14.39
C PRO A 159 -16.98 -7.82 -14.93
N PHE A 160 -16.29 -8.96 -14.97
CA PHE A 160 -14.92 -9.10 -15.49
C PHE A 160 -13.87 -8.16 -14.86
N PRO A 161 -13.84 -7.96 -13.53
CA PRO A 161 -12.78 -7.16 -12.91
C PRO A 161 -11.41 -7.79 -13.14
N ILE A 162 -10.41 -6.92 -13.34
CA ILE A 162 -8.99 -7.28 -13.43
C ILE A 162 -8.26 -6.78 -12.19
N GLN A 163 -7.29 -7.56 -11.73
CA GLN A 163 -6.29 -7.12 -10.77
C GLN A 163 -4.89 -7.32 -11.35
N LEU A 164 -4.06 -6.30 -11.29
CA LEU A 164 -2.65 -6.35 -11.68
C LEU A 164 -1.80 -6.25 -10.42
N CYS A 165 -0.96 -7.25 -10.20
CA CYS A 165 -0.06 -7.33 -9.05
C CYS A 165 1.37 -7.13 -9.54
N LEU A 166 1.98 -6.03 -9.12
CA LEU A 166 3.31 -5.58 -9.51
C LEU A 166 4.24 -5.55 -8.29
N ASN A 167 5.54 -5.74 -8.54
CA ASN A 167 6.58 -5.58 -7.55
C ASN A 167 7.48 -4.39 -7.94
N GLY A 168 7.49 -3.33 -7.13
CA GLY A 168 8.25 -2.11 -7.40
C GLY A 168 9.77 -2.29 -7.27
N ARG A 169 10.22 -3.25 -6.46
CA ARG A 169 11.63 -3.61 -6.30
C ARG A 169 12.14 -4.44 -7.48
N GLU A 170 11.30 -5.34 -8.00
CA GLU A 170 11.56 -6.04 -9.26
C GLU A 170 11.66 -5.05 -10.44
N TRP A 171 10.74 -4.08 -10.52
CA TRP A 171 10.83 -3.03 -11.53
C TRP A 171 12.10 -2.19 -11.37
N LEU A 172 12.47 -1.83 -10.14
CA LEU A 172 13.70 -1.09 -9.88
C LEU A 172 14.95 -1.87 -10.29
N ALA A 173 15.02 -3.17 -9.99
CA ALA A 173 16.11 -4.04 -10.44
C ALA A 173 16.32 -3.94 -11.95
N ARG A 174 15.23 -4.05 -12.74
CA ARG A 174 15.30 -3.90 -14.21
C ARG A 174 15.72 -2.51 -14.68
N GLN A 175 15.32 -1.47 -13.95
CA GLN A 175 15.78 -0.11 -14.24
C GLN A 175 17.29 0.02 -13.98
N MET A 176 17.80 -0.58 -12.91
CA MET A 176 19.22 -0.60 -12.58
C MET A 176 20.04 -1.42 -13.58
N ASP A 177 19.54 -2.59 -14.00
CA ASP A 177 20.17 -3.41 -15.05
C ASP A 177 20.38 -2.59 -16.34
N ARG A 178 19.35 -1.85 -16.77
CA ARG A 178 19.42 -0.97 -17.96
C ARG A 178 20.35 0.22 -17.79
N ALA A 179 20.44 0.75 -16.57
CA ALA A 179 21.30 1.88 -16.25
C ALA A 179 22.76 1.45 -15.96
N GLY A 180 23.06 0.15 -15.99
CA GLY A 180 24.39 -0.37 -15.64
C GLY A 180 24.76 -0.09 -14.19
N VAL A 181 23.79 -0.13 -13.27
CA VAL A 181 24.03 0.03 -11.82
C VAL A 181 24.12 -1.36 -11.20
N SER A 182 25.29 -1.70 -10.64
CA SER A 182 25.49 -2.99 -9.97
C SER A 182 24.79 -2.99 -8.61
N TYR A 183 24.25 -4.15 -8.23
CA TYR A 183 23.59 -4.34 -6.95
C TYR A 183 23.66 -5.80 -6.49
N GLU A 184 23.50 -5.99 -5.19
CA GLU A 184 23.18 -7.30 -4.61
C GLU A 184 21.70 -7.33 -4.27
N ARG A 185 21.06 -8.48 -4.50
CA ARG A 185 19.64 -8.65 -4.26
C ARG A 185 19.37 -9.89 -3.43
N VAL A 186 18.56 -9.71 -2.40
CA VAL A 186 18.01 -10.79 -1.59
C VAL A 186 16.50 -10.61 -1.58
N ASP A 187 15.76 -11.55 -2.20
CA ASP A 187 14.29 -11.45 -2.34
C ASP A 187 13.86 -10.10 -2.97
N ASN A 188 13.08 -9.27 -2.27
CA ASN A 188 12.62 -7.94 -2.72
C ASN A 188 13.39 -6.80 -2.04
N CYS A 189 14.65 -7.01 -1.64
CA CYS A 189 15.50 -5.97 -1.06
C CYS A 189 16.89 -5.95 -1.67
N PHE A 190 17.58 -4.82 -1.50
CA PHE A 190 18.93 -4.58 -2.00
C PHE A 190 19.85 -4.31 -0.81
N PRO A 191 20.54 -5.33 -0.27
CA PRO A 191 21.49 -5.14 0.83
C PRO A 191 22.65 -4.22 0.44
N TRP A 192 23.03 -4.22 -0.84
CA TRP A 192 24.10 -3.40 -1.38
C TRP A 192 23.74 -2.82 -2.76
N LEU A 193 24.16 -1.57 -2.99
CA LEU A 193 23.96 -0.81 -4.22
C LEU A 193 25.22 -0.01 -4.54
N GLU A 194 25.73 -0.13 -5.76
CA GLU A 194 26.92 0.62 -6.20
C GLU A 194 26.66 2.14 -6.21
N LYS A 195 25.53 2.56 -6.81
CA LYS A 195 25.14 3.96 -6.99
C LYS A 195 23.77 4.22 -6.37
N LEU A 196 23.75 4.37 -5.05
CA LEU A 196 22.53 4.55 -4.26
C LEU A 196 21.70 5.75 -4.70
N ALA A 197 22.33 6.89 -4.99
CA ALA A 197 21.63 8.09 -5.47
C ALA A 197 20.90 7.83 -6.80
N THR A 198 21.57 7.17 -7.74
CA THR A 198 20.99 6.78 -9.04
C THR A 198 19.83 5.80 -8.85
N ALA A 199 20.00 4.77 -8.01
CA ALA A 199 18.93 3.82 -7.69
C ALA A 199 17.69 4.53 -7.09
N GLN A 200 17.92 5.50 -6.21
CA GLN A 200 16.84 6.28 -5.62
C GLN A 200 16.13 7.19 -6.63
N GLU A 201 16.84 7.76 -7.61
CA GLU A 201 16.21 8.50 -8.71
C GLU A 201 15.38 7.59 -9.61
N LEU A 202 15.90 6.42 -10.01
CA LEU A 202 15.15 5.43 -10.78
C LEU A 202 13.87 4.98 -10.06
N ALA A 203 13.95 4.79 -8.74
CA ALA A 203 12.76 4.49 -7.91
C ALA A 203 11.74 5.64 -7.89
N ARG A 204 12.19 6.91 -7.97
CA ARG A 204 11.30 8.08 -8.06
C ARG A 204 10.66 8.21 -9.44
N GLU A 205 11.35 7.79 -10.50
CA GLU A 205 10.80 7.79 -11.86
C GLU A 205 9.57 6.88 -12.00
N GLN A 206 9.50 5.80 -11.22
CA GLN A 206 8.34 4.91 -11.18
C GLN A 206 7.03 5.66 -10.92
N LEU A 207 7.11 6.73 -10.11
CA LEU A 207 5.97 7.55 -9.75
C LEU A 207 5.47 8.39 -10.93
N ARG A 208 6.32 8.65 -11.93
CA ARG A 208 6.02 9.49 -13.10
C ARG A 208 5.43 8.72 -14.28
N LEU A 209 5.31 7.39 -14.18
CA LEU A 209 4.79 6.56 -15.25
C LEU A 209 3.37 7.00 -15.65
N ASN A 210 3.11 7.08 -16.96
CA ASN A 210 1.75 7.26 -17.45
C ASN A 210 1.03 5.90 -17.42
N TRP A 211 0.44 5.61 -16.28
CA TRP A 211 -0.06 4.27 -15.99
C TRP A 211 -1.31 3.88 -16.80
N VAL A 212 -2.29 4.76 -17.02
CA VAL A 212 -3.56 4.35 -17.68
C VAL A 212 -3.31 3.66 -19.02
N PRO A 213 -2.53 4.23 -19.95
CA PRO A 213 -2.26 3.56 -21.22
C PRO A 213 -1.52 2.25 -21.03
N VAL A 214 -0.58 2.17 -20.07
CA VAL A 214 0.17 0.94 -19.79
C VAL A 214 -0.75 -0.16 -19.28
N LEU A 215 -1.61 0.15 -18.31
CA LEU A 215 -2.55 -0.81 -17.72
C LEU A 215 -3.62 -1.23 -18.73
N ASN A 216 -4.09 -0.31 -19.58
CA ASN A 216 -5.03 -0.61 -20.66
C ASN A 216 -4.42 -1.57 -21.70
N ARG A 217 -3.15 -1.39 -22.09
CA ARG A 217 -2.46 -2.34 -22.97
C ARG A 217 -2.38 -3.73 -22.36
N ILE A 218 -1.98 -3.82 -21.09
CA ILE A 218 -1.93 -5.10 -20.36
C ILE A 218 -3.33 -5.74 -20.32
N ALA A 219 -4.38 -4.97 -20.02
CA ALA A 219 -5.75 -5.49 -20.02
C ALA A 219 -6.23 -5.98 -21.39
N GLN A 220 -5.83 -5.31 -22.48
CA GLN A 220 -6.11 -5.76 -23.84
C GLN A 220 -5.38 -7.05 -24.18
N GLU A 221 -4.13 -7.23 -23.73
CA GLU A 221 -3.39 -8.48 -23.91
C GLU A 221 -4.05 -9.66 -23.17
N ILE A 222 -4.59 -9.41 -21.97
CA ILE A 222 -5.20 -10.43 -21.11
C ILE A 222 -6.64 -10.77 -21.53
N ASN A 223 -7.40 -9.78 -22.01
CA ASN A 223 -8.75 -9.99 -22.54
C ASN A 223 -8.89 -9.33 -23.92
N PRO A 224 -8.32 -9.95 -24.98
CA PRO A 224 -8.34 -9.39 -26.33
C PRO A 224 -9.75 -9.26 -26.92
N ALA A 225 -10.69 -10.10 -26.45
CA ALA A 225 -12.08 -10.07 -26.91
C ALA A 225 -12.94 -9.02 -26.21
N LEU A 226 -12.43 -8.22 -25.27
CA LEU A 226 -13.27 -7.32 -24.47
C LEU A 226 -14.16 -6.40 -25.32
N GLU A 227 -13.57 -5.75 -26.33
CA GLU A 227 -14.27 -4.79 -27.17
C GLU A 227 -15.31 -5.46 -28.08
N THR A 228 -14.97 -6.60 -28.70
CA THR A 228 -15.89 -7.35 -29.56
C THR A 228 -17.00 -8.03 -28.74
N MET A 229 -16.65 -8.58 -27.57
CA MET A 229 -17.57 -9.23 -26.65
C MET A 229 -18.62 -8.25 -26.11
N LEU A 230 -18.27 -6.97 -25.97
CA LEU A 230 -19.13 -5.91 -25.45
C LEU A 230 -19.54 -4.89 -26.52
N ALA A 231 -19.42 -5.23 -27.81
CA ALA A 231 -19.62 -4.33 -28.95
C ALA A 231 -20.90 -3.46 -28.96
N PRO A 232 -22.06 -3.85 -28.38
CA PRO A 232 -23.19 -2.94 -28.22
C PRO A 232 -22.84 -1.66 -27.44
N TYR A 233 -21.85 -1.74 -26.56
CA TYR A 233 -21.28 -0.62 -25.82
C TYR A 233 -19.96 -0.15 -26.45
N ARG A 234 -19.96 1.05 -27.03
CA ARG A 234 -18.71 1.67 -27.50
C ARG A 234 -17.83 2.13 -26.33
N ALA A 235 -16.51 1.98 -26.48
CA ALA A 235 -15.48 2.49 -25.57
C ALA A 235 -15.52 1.95 -24.12
N VAL A 236 -15.72 0.64 -23.95
CA VAL A 236 -15.61 -0.02 -22.64
C VAL A 236 -14.15 -0.06 -22.20
N GLN A 237 -13.77 0.88 -21.34
CA GLN A 237 -12.43 0.93 -20.74
C GLN A 237 -12.46 0.57 -19.26
N TYR A 238 -11.40 -0.07 -18.80
CA TYR A 238 -11.17 -0.26 -17.38
C TYR A 238 -10.92 1.08 -16.70
N TYR A 239 -11.72 1.35 -15.68
CA TYR A 239 -11.40 2.33 -14.68
C TYR A 239 -10.47 1.69 -13.67
N TRP A 240 -9.28 2.25 -13.54
CA TRP A 240 -8.27 1.72 -12.64
C TRP A 240 -8.35 2.39 -11.27
N SER A 241 -7.95 1.65 -10.24
CA SER A 241 -7.73 2.18 -8.89
C SER A 241 -6.60 1.41 -8.20
N VAL A 242 -6.00 2.00 -7.17
CA VAL A 242 -5.09 1.27 -6.27
C VAL A 242 -5.93 0.50 -5.27
N ARG A 243 -5.76 -0.82 -5.24
CA ARG A 243 -6.42 -1.71 -4.27
C ARG A 243 -5.56 -1.89 -3.01
N GLU A 244 -4.27 -2.08 -3.22
CA GLU A 244 -3.28 -2.27 -2.17
C GLU A 244 -1.95 -1.69 -2.66
N SER A 245 -1.25 -1.01 -1.78
CA SER A 245 0.09 -0.50 -2.04
C SER A 245 0.93 -0.61 -0.79
N GLU A 246 2.15 -1.11 -0.95
CA GLU A 246 3.19 -1.11 0.07
C GLU A 246 4.30 -0.16 -0.36
N TRP A 247 4.67 0.74 0.55
CA TRP A 247 5.82 1.62 0.41
C TRP A 247 6.88 1.19 1.41
N ALA A 248 8.09 0.88 0.93
CA ALA A 248 9.19 0.45 1.77
C ALA A 248 10.33 1.48 1.76
N THR A 249 10.92 1.69 2.92
CA THR A 249 12.18 2.39 3.11
C THR A 249 13.18 1.41 3.71
N ASP A 250 14.23 1.14 2.95
CA ASP A 250 15.32 0.25 3.33
C ASP A 250 16.50 1.09 3.81
N ILE A 251 16.88 0.95 5.07
CA ILE A 251 18.12 1.53 5.61
C ILE A 251 19.16 0.42 5.61
N MET A 252 20.18 0.58 4.76
CA MET A 252 21.23 -0.42 4.57
C MET A 252 22.35 -0.18 5.57
N PHE A 253 22.62 -1.15 6.43
CA PHE A 253 23.73 -1.14 7.37
C PHE A 253 24.95 -1.80 6.76
N ARG A 254 26.13 -1.30 7.11
CA ARG A 254 27.44 -1.85 6.71
C ARG A 254 27.70 -3.21 7.34
N ASP A 255 27.16 -3.43 8.53
CA ASP A 255 27.39 -4.63 9.35
C ASP A 255 26.09 -5.10 10.00
N THR A 256 25.80 -6.39 9.85
CA THR A 256 24.66 -7.08 10.44
C THR A 256 24.74 -7.05 11.97
N ALA A 257 25.94 -7.25 12.55
CA ALA A 257 26.13 -7.30 13.99
C ALA A 257 25.80 -5.95 14.66
N ARG A 258 26.09 -4.85 13.96
CA ARG A 258 25.70 -3.50 14.43
C ARG A 258 24.20 -3.32 14.43
N LEU A 259 23.50 -3.74 13.37
CA LEU A 259 22.04 -3.67 13.35
C LEU A 259 21.46 -4.50 14.50
N ASP A 260 21.89 -5.75 14.67
CA ASP A 260 21.38 -6.64 15.72
C ASP A 260 21.66 -6.15 17.15
N THR A 261 22.71 -5.35 17.35
CA THR A 261 22.99 -4.72 18.64
C THR A 261 21.92 -3.69 19.01
N PHE A 262 21.55 -2.81 18.08
CA PHE A 262 20.63 -1.70 18.38
C PHE A 262 19.17 -2.08 18.19
N TYR A 263 18.90 -3.00 17.27
CA TYR A 263 17.58 -3.27 16.75
C TYR A 263 16.57 -3.75 17.81
N PRO A 264 16.91 -4.69 18.73
CA PRO A 264 16.00 -5.09 19.81
C PRO A 264 15.62 -3.95 20.76
N SER A 265 16.52 -2.98 20.96
CA SER A 265 16.24 -1.80 21.79
C SER A 265 15.29 -0.85 21.07
N TRP A 266 15.57 -0.52 19.80
CA TRP A 266 14.70 0.34 18.99
C TRP A 266 13.27 -0.18 18.90
N ILE A 267 13.09 -1.48 18.70
CA ILE A 267 11.74 -2.07 18.60
C ILE A 267 11.01 -2.07 19.94
N ARG A 268 11.72 -2.33 21.05
CA ARG A 268 11.15 -2.21 22.41
C ARG A 268 10.70 -0.77 22.71
N THR A 269 11.50 0.21 22.31
CA THR A 269 11.11 1.61 22.48
C THR A 269 10.00 2.02 21.51
N ALA A 270 9.97 1.48 20.28
CA ALA A 270 8.87 1.73 19.35
C ALA A 270 7.54 1.21 19.91
N ILE A 271 7.49 0.01 20.47
CA ILE A 271 6.25 -0.52 21.07
C ILE A 271 5.83 0.27 22.33
N ALA A 272 6.79 0.70 23.15
CA ALA A 272 6.52 1.42 24.39
C ALA A 272 6.18 2.91 24.19
N GLY A 273 6.85 3.58 23.25
CA GLY A 273 6.75 5.02 23.02
C GLY A 273 5.78 5.41 21.90
N PHE A 274 5.42 4.49 21.00
CA PHE A 274 4.52 4.79 19.89
C PHE A 274 3.05 4.62 20.30
N GLY A 275 2.56 5.62 21.04
CA GLY A 275 1.18 5.65 21.52
C GLY A 275 0.13 5.65 20.40
N SER A 276 -1.07 5.20 20.73
CA SER A 276 -2.21 5.04 19.80
C SER A 276 -2.51 6.32 19.00
N GLY A 277 -2.40 7.50 19.63
CA GLY A 277 -2.59 8.78 18.96
C GLY A 277 -1.61 9.03 17.80
N ASN A 278 -0.35 8.62 17.96
CA ASN A 278 0.65 8.75 16.90
C ASN A 278 0.38 7.76 15.76
N VAL A 279 -0.02 6.52 16.08
CA VAL A 279 -0.40 5.51 15.09
C VAL A 279 -1.59 5.98 14.26
N LEU A 280 -2.64 6.47 14.92
CA LEU A 280 -3.84 6.99 14.26
C LEU A 280 -3.49 8.13 13.31
N ARG A 281 -2.73 9.13 13.78
CA ARG A 281 -2.30 10.25 12.95
C ARG A 281 -1.44 9.81 11.76
N PHE A 282 -0.52 8.87 11.97
CA PHE A 282 0.35 8.33 10.93
C PHE A 282 -0.46 7.62 9.83
N LEU A 283 -1.45 6.81 10.22
CA LEU A 283 -2.33 6.08 9.30
C LEU A 283 -3.53 6.91 8.82
N GLY A 284 -3.44 8.25 8.91
CA GLY A 284 -4.40 9.19 8.34
C GLY A 284 -5.71 9.33 9.12
N GLN A 285 -5.83 8.75 10.31
CA GLN A 285 -7.03 8.93 11.13
C GLN A 285 -7.03 10.28 11.83
N LYS A 286 -8.22 10.90 11.90
CA LYS A 286 -8.42 12.13 12.67
C LYS A 286 -8.55 11.79 14.14
N LEU A 287 -7.68 12.36 14.97
CA LEU A 287 -7.73 12.23 16.43
C LEU A 287 -8.94 12.96 17.06
N TRP A 288 -9.52 13.90 16.33
CA TRP A 288 -10.65 14.71 16.74
C TRP A 288 -11.73 14.64 15.67
N ALA A 289 -12.64 13.70 15.77
CA ALA A 289 -13.92 13.79 15.09
C ALA A 289 -14.86 12.89 15.86
N ARG A 290 -15.91 13.48 16.46
CA ARG A 290 -17.34 13.08 16.53
C ARG A 290 -17.81 11.64 16.20
N SER A 291 -16.95 10.65 15.97
CA SER A 291 -17.30 9.25 15.85
C SER A 291 -17.73 8.79 17.23
N LYS A 292 -18.94 8.24 17.32
CA LYS A 292 -19.47 7.66 18.57
C LYS A 292 -18.67 6.42 19.01
N GLU A 293 -17.80 5.90 18.15
CA GLU A 293 -17.03 4.67 18.38
C GLU A 293 -15.52 4.96 18.46
N PRO A 294 -14.83 4.35 19.44
CA PRO A 294 -13.38 4.40 19.53
C PRO A 294 -12.73 3.64 18.36
N VAL A 295 -11.66 4.21 17.78
CA VAL A 295 -10.88 3.54 16.73
C VAL A 295 -9.84 2.65 17.38
N GLU A 296 -9.89 1.34 17.10
CA GLU A 296 -8.92 0.38 17.62
C GLU A 296 -7.57 0.49 16.92
N VAL A 297 -6.50 0.46 17.73
CA VAL A 297 -5.12 0.37 17.28
C VAL A 297 -4.56 -0.96 17.75
N THR A 298 -4.11 -1.80 16.81
CA THR A 298 -3.44 -3.06 17.14
C THR A 298 -1.94 -2.92 16.96
N SER A 299 -1.19 -3.09 18.03
CA SER A 299 0.28 -3.12 18.02
C SER A 299 0.76 -4.53 18.34
N SER A 300 1.70 -5.06 17.54
CA SER A 300 2.27 -6.38 17.76
C SER A 300 3.78 -6.34 17.70
N TYR A 301 4.40 -7.02 18.66
CA TYR A 301 5.82 -7.34 18.71
C TYR A 301 5.99 -8.83 18.42
N LYS A 302 6.90 -9.18 17.51
CA LYS A 302 7.29 -10.58 17.29
C LYS A 302 8.81 -10.69 17.33
N ASN A 303 9.32 -11.61 18.13
CA ASN A 303 10.72 -12.00 18.15
C ASN A 303 10.81 -13.42 17.58
N ARG A 304 11.52 -13.58 16.47
CA ARG A 304 11.76 -14.87 15.82
C ARG A 304 13.24 -15.00 15.47
N PRO A 305 13.74 -16.22 15.19
CA PRO A 305 15.12 -16.40 14.74
C PRO A 305 15.49 -15.54 13.52
N GLU A 306 14.53 -15.28 12.62
CA GLU A 306 14.75 -14.45 11.43
C GLU A 306 14.78 -12.94 11.73
N GLY A 307 14.44 -12.53 12.96
CA GLY A 307 14.52 -11.15 13.41
C GLY A 307 13.34 -10.69 14.27
N VAL A 308 13.50 -9.50 14.85
CA VAL A 308 12.45 -8.81 15.60
C VAL A 308 11.57 -8.00 14.64
N ARG A 309 10.29 -7.85 14.94
CA ARG A 309 9.36 -7.00 14.17
C ARG A 309 8.41 -6.27 15.09
N VAL A 310 8.21 -4.98 14.84
CA VAL A 310 7.05 -4.23 15.31
C VAL A 310 6.08 -4.01 14.17
N LYS A 311 4.78 -4.11 14.44
CA LYS A 311 3.71 -3.75 13.51
C LYS A 311 2.61 -3.02 14.24
N HIS A 312 2.20 -1.87 13.72
CA HIS A 312 1.04 -1.12 14.15
C HIS A 312 -0.01 -1.13 13.04
N SER A 313 -1.27 -1.38 13.38
CA SER A 313 -2.36 -1.49 12.41
C SER A 313 -3.58 -0.70 12.88
N VAL A 314 -4.29 -0.11 11.91
CA VAL A 314 -5.59 0.52 12.09
C VAL A 314 -6.48 0.08 10.93
N GLY A 315 -7.53 -0.68 11.25
CA GLY A 315 -8.34 -1.35 10.24
C GLY A 315 -7.48 -2.23 9.32
N VAL A 316 -7.53 -1.97 8.01
CA VAL A 316 -6.78 -2.72 7.00
C VAL A 316 -5.42 -2.09 6.63
N ASN A 317 -5.06 -0.96 7.24
CA ASN A 317 -3.78 -0.29 7.01
C ASN A 317 -2.78 -0.65 8.10
N SER A 318 -1.49 -0.66 7.77
CA SER A 318 -0.46 -0.92 8.77
C SER A 318 0.88 -0.30 8.44
N VAL A 319 1.70 -0.11 9.48
CA VAL A 319 3.13 0.16 9.37
C VAL A 319 3.89 -0.91 10.14
N LYS A 320 4.99 -1.41 9.58
CA LYS A 320 5.86 -2.37 10.24
C LYS A 320 7.33 -1.99 10.06
N ALA A 321 8.12 -2.25 11.09
CA ALA A 321 9.57 -2.20 11.01
C ALA A 321 10.14 -3.57 11.37
N TYR A 322 11.09 -4.05 10.55
CA TYR A 322 11.74 -5.35 10.71
C TYR A 322 13.18 -5.33 10.20
N ASN A 323 14.05 -6.16 10.78
CA ASN A 323 15.32 -6.53 10.14
C ASN A 323 14.98 -7.43 8.94
N LYS A 324 15.52 -7.10 7.76
CA LYS A 324 15.39 -7.88 6.53
C LYS A 324 16.79 -8.15 5.98
N ALA A 325 17.01 -9.40 5.55
CA ALA A 325 18.28 -9.85 4.98
C ALA A 325 19.51 -9.60 5.89
N GLY A 326 19.30 -9.50 7.21
CA GLY A 326 20.35 -9.33 8.23
C GLY A 326 20.93 -7.91 8.33
N SER A 327 21.01 -7.16 7.23
CA SER A 327 21.67 -5.85 7.17
C SER A 327 20.72 -4.69 6.85
N ILE A 328 19.42 -4.92 6.70
CA ILE A 328 18.46 -3.87 6.32
C ILE A 328 17.43 -3.65 7.42
N LEU A 329 17.35 -2.44 7.93
CA LEU A 329 16.17 -1.98 8.67
C LEU A 329 15.12 -1.52 7.66
N ARG A 330 14.09 -2.35 7.44
CA ARG A 330 12.97 -2.02 6.56
C ARG A 330 11.83 -1.42 7.38
N VAL A 331 11.39 -0.23 6.99
CA VAL A 331 10.12 0.36 7.41
C VAL A 331 9.16 0.29 6.23
N GLU A 332 8.04 -0.39 6.42
CA GLU A 332 7.06 -0.63 5.36
C GLU A 332 5.67 -0.17 5.79
N THR A 333 5.00 0.59 4.93
CA THR A 333 3.63 1.05 5.12
C THR A 333 2.73 0.40 4.09
N THR A 334 1.75 -0.36 4.56
CA THR A 334 0.69 -0.98 3.76
C THR A 334 -0.56 -0.10 3.80
N MET A 335 -1.03 0.32 2.63
CA MET A 335 -2.27 1.09 2.46
C MET A 335 -3.26 0.28 1.61
N ASN A 336 -4.30 -0.23 2.27
CA ASN A 336 -5.41 -0.98 1.68
C ASN A 336 -6.71 -0.16 1.65
N ASP A 337 -6.86 0.81 2.55
CA ASP A 337 -7.94 1.80 2.51
C ASP A 337 -7.38 3.23 2.58
N ALA A 338 -7.64 4.00 1.54
CA ALA A 338 -7.16 5.36 1.44
C ALA A 338 -8.08 6.41 2.10
N LYS A 339 -9.29 6.04 2.55
CA LYS A 339 -10.31 6.98 3.08
C LYS A 339 -9.83 7.93 4.17
N GLY A 340 -8.94 7.46 5.06
CA GLY A 340 -8.37 8.28 6.12
C GLY A 340 -7.45 9.38 5.58
N PHE A 341 -6.76 9.12 4.47
CA PHE A 341 -5.77 10.05 3.94
C PHE A 341 -6.45 11.16 3.15
N GLY A 342 -6.08 12.42 3.42
CA GLY A 342 -6.53 13.58 2.66
C GLY A 342 -5.50 14.05 1.63
N TYR A 343 -5.95 14.72 0.57
CA TYR A 343 -5.05 15.47 -0.32
C TYR A 343 -5.71 16.71 -0.90
N ARG A 344 -4.87 17.69 -1.29
CA ARG A 344 -5.35 18.89 -1.96
C ARG A 344 -5.67 18.61 -3.43
N ARG A 345 -6.93 18.82 -3.84
CA ARG A 345 -7.39 18.72 -5.24
C ARG A 345 -8.54 19.66 -5.56
N ARG A 346 -8.66 20.00 -6.83
CA ARG A 346 -9.90 20.55 -7.42
C ARG A 346 -10.97 19.46 -7.56
N ARG A 347 -12.21 19.87 -7.83
CA ARG A 347 -13.30 18.93 -8.11
C ARG A 347 -13.00 18.11 -9.38
N GLU A 348 -13.69 16.99 -9.54
CA GLU A 348 -13.48 16.07 -10.68
C GLU A 348 -13.90 16.68 -12.01
N ASP A 349 -14.84 17.63 -11.99
CA ASP A 349 -15.24 18.49 -13.11
C ASP A 349 -14.22 19.61 -13.42
N GLY A 350 -13.07 19.64 -12.74
CA GLY A 350 -12.02 20.64 -12.94
C GLY A 350 -12.32 22.02 -12.30
N THR A 351 -13.50 22.20 -11.71
CA THR A 351 -13.94 23.48 -11.17
C THR A 351 -13.45 23.73 -9.73
N GLY A 352 -13.36 25.00 -9.37
CA GLY A 352 -13.05 25.48 -8.02
C GLY A 352 -11.57 25.48 -7.63
N SER A 353 -11.30 25.97 -6.42
CA SER A 353 -9.95 26.00 -5.82
C SER A 353 -9.53 24.61 -5.31
N GLU A 354 -8.21 24.39 -5.22
CA GLU A 354 -7.68 23.19 -4.59
C GLU A 354 -8.06 23.16 -3.10
N ARG A 355 -8.77 22.13 -2.67
CA ARG A 355 -9.14 21.92 -1.26
C ARG A 355 -8.68 20.55 -0.79
N TRP A 356 -8.45 20.41 0.51
CA TRP A 356 -8.24 19.10 1.15
C TRP A 356 -9.50 18.24 0.97
N ARG A 357 -9.33 17.09 0.33
CA ARG A 357 -10.40 16.11 0.10
C ARG A 357 -9.88 14.70 0.45
N PRO A 358 -10.73 13.81 0.96
CA PRO A 358 -10.35 12.42 1.20
C PRO A 358 -9.86 11.74 -0.09
N LEU A 359 -8.87 10.85 0.03
CA LEU A 359 -8.60 9.83 -0.96
C LEU A 359 -9.77 8.84 -0.91
N ALA A 360 -10.56 8.75 -1.97
CA ALA A 360 -11.61 7.73 -2.04
C ALA A 360 -10.97 6.32 -2.03
N THR A 361 -11.58 5.35 -1.33
CA THR A 361 -11.27 3.93 -1.58
C THR A 361 -11.66 3.64 -3.02
N GLY A 362 -10.72 3.16 -3.84
CA GLY A 362 -10.94 3.12 -5.29
C GLY A 362 -10.70 4.47 -5.99
N SER A 363 -9.86 5.34 -5.42
CA SER A 363 -9.53 6.68 -5.95
C SER A 363 -9.32 6.64 -7.46
N PRO A 364 -9.97 7.55 -8.21
CA PRO A 364 -9.95 7.51 -9.67
C PRO A 364 -8.57 7.56 -10.26
N ILE A 365 -8.30 6.57 -11.12
CA ILE A 365 -7.43 6.75 -12.26
C ILE A 365 -8.33 7.29 -13.40
N CYS A 366 -8.75 8.55 -13.30
CA CYS A 366 -9.68 9.13 -14.26
C CYS A 366 -8.95 9.54 -15.55
N SER A 367 -9.25 8.85 -16.65
CA SER A 367 -9.09 9.31 -18.03
C SER A 367 -10.36 10.10 -18.40
N SER A 368 -10.24 11.39 -18.74
CA SER A 368 -10.55 11.84 -20.12
C SER A 368 -10.16 13.30 -20.40
N GLU A 369 -8.97 13.76 -19.99
CA GLU A 369 -8.47 15.10 -20.36
C GLU A 369 -6.93 15.15 -20.37
N PRO A 370 -6.27 16.11 -21.05
CA PRO A 370 -4.80 16.24 -21.09
C PRO A 370 -4.15 16.37 -19.69
N ARG A 371 -4.95 16.67 -18.66
CA ARG A 371 -4.58 16.74 -17.24
C ARG A 371 -4.62 15.38 -16.50
N SER A 372 -5.07 14.30 -17.16
CA SER A 372 -5.14 12.91 -16.67
C SER A 372 -3.79 12.27 -16.34
N ARG A 373 -2.67 12.84 -16.84
CA ARG A 373 -1.29 12.48 -16.45
C ARG A 373 -1.06 12.53 -14.93
N LYS A 374 -1.89 13.29 -14.20
CA LYS A 374 -1.67 13.61 -12.79
C LYS A 374 -2.42 12.69 -11.82
N ALA A 375 -3.43 11.89 -12.17
CA ALA A 375 -4.24 11.23 -11.12
C ALA A 375 -3.53 10.06 -10.40
N LEU A 376 -3.02 9.06 -11.13
CA LEU A 376 -2.30 7.94 -10.52
C LEU A 376 -0.86 8.26 -10.15
N THR A 377 -0.17 8.99 -11.03
CA THR A 377 1.10 9.67 -10.72
C THR A 377 0.93 10.45 -9.44
N SER A 378 -0.21 11.10 -9.20
CA SER A 378 -0.42 11.78 -7.94
C SER A 378 -0.83 10.86 -6.81
N VAL A 379 -1.61 9.78 -6.92
CA VAL A 379 -1.82 8.84 -5.79
C VAL A 379 -0.50 8.16 -5.39
N ILE A 380 0.32 7.73 -6.34
CA ILE A 380 1.61 7.07 -6.10
C ILE A 380 2.70 8.08 -5.71
N CYS A 381 2.81 9.25 -6.37
CA CYS A 381 3.62 10.37 -5.86
C CYS A 381 3.09 10.92 -4.53
N LYS A 382 1.81 10.72 -4.18
CA LYS A 382 1.24 11.15 -2.89
C LYS A 382 1.45 10.11 -1.82
N LEU A 383 1.50 8.82 -2.14
CA LEU A 383 2.08 7.80 -1.26
C LEU A 383 3.53 8.18 -0.90
N TRP A 384 4.32 8.62 -1.90
CA TRP A 384 5.65 9.19 -1.70
C TRP A 384 5.66 10.54 -0.95
N ARG A 385 4.72 11.45 -1.23
CA ARG A 385 4.62 12.73 -0.49
C ARG A 385 4.11 12.54 0.92
N LEU A 386 3.22 11.58 1.18
CA LEU A 386 2.76 11.17 2.51
C LEU A 386 3.92 10.50 3.23
N SER A 387 4.70 9.61 2.59
CA SER A 387 5.93 9.09 3.19
C SER A 387 6.98 10.18 3.46
N LYS A 388 6.97 11.31 2.71
CA LYS A 388 7.84 12.49 2.94
C LYS A 388 7.28 13.55 3.90
N SER A 389 5.98 13.80 3.95
CA SER A 389 5.31 14.82 4.77
C SER A 389 4.78 14.27 6.09
N ILE A 390 4.57 12.95 6.13
CA ILE A 390 4.35 12.10 7.31
C ILE A 390 5.66 11.34 7.59
N ASN A 391 6.78 11.83 7.04
CA ASN A 391 8.08 11.59 7.63
C ASN A 391 8.07 12.42 8.92
N PRO A 392 8.22 11.84 10.11
CA PRO A 392 8.30 12.53 11.41
C PRO A 392 9.52 13.47 11.54
N TRP A 393 10.17 13.75 10.43
CA TRP A 393 11.51 14.27 10.29
C TRP A 393 11.59 15.61 9.57
N ASN A 394 10.53 16.06 8.90
CA ASN A 394 10.57 17.24 8.02
C ASN A 394 10.21 18.57 8.70
N ASN A 395 10.08 18.61 10.03
CA ASN A 395 9.66 19.81 10.78
C ASN A 395 10.71 20.31 11.80
N TRP A 396 11.98 20.34 11.42
CA TRP A 396 13.03 20.92 12.28
C TRP A 396 13.88 21.94 11.51
N SER A 397 13.46 23.20 11.60
CA SER A 397 14.35 24.35 11.45
C SER A 397 13.96 25.35 12.53
N LEU A 398 14.83 25.58 13.52
CA LEU A 398 15.11 26.87 14.19
C LEU A 398 16.25 26.65 15.24
N PRO A 399 17.02 27.69 15.59
CA PRO A 399 18.42 27.61 15.97
C PRO A 399 18.62 27.46 17.48
N CYS A 400 19.71 26.77 17.84
CA CYS A 400 20.28 26.81 19.18
C CYS A 400 20.70 28.25 19.55
N ALA A 401 20.01 28.86 20.49
CA ALA A 401 20.56 29.94 21.32
C ALA A 401 19.75 30.06 22.62
N LEU A 402 20.16 29.35 23.66
CA LEU A 402 19.91 29.77 25.04
C LEU A 402 21.21 29.59 25.81
N GLY A 403 22.03 30.65 25.76
CA GLY A 403 23.06 30.89 26.75
C GLY A 403 22.41 31.19 28.09
N PHE A 404 22.96 30.59 29.14
CA PHE A 404 22.66 30.91 30.52
C PHE A 404 23.02 32.37 30.81
N SER A 405 22.07 33.14 31.35
CA SER A 405 22.39 34.23 32.27
C SER A 405 21.20 34.46 33.20
N GLY A 406 21.38 34.12 34.47
CA GLY A 406 20.45 34.50 35.52
C GLY A 406 20.52 36.00 35.81
N ARG A 407 19.38 36.57 36.18
CA ARG A 407 19.26 37.64 37.17
C ARG A 407 17.83 37.68 37.68
N ALA A 408 17.72 37.75 38.99
CA ALA A 408 16.49 37.96 39.73
C ALA A 408 15.97 39.39 39.52
N ASP A 409 14.65 39.55 39.52
CA ASP A 409 14.03 40.82 39.86
C ASP A 409 12.69 40.57 40.60
N PRO A 410 12.49 41.08 41.83
CA PRO A 410 11.32 40.81 42.66
C PRO A 410 10.39 42.02 42.73
N SER A 411 9.30 42.03 41.95
CA SER A 411 8.19 42.97 42.20
C SER A 411 6.98 42.69 41.30
N ALA A 412 5.87 42.21 41.88
CA ALA A 412 4.49 42.70 41.67
C ALA A 412 3.43 41.73 42.23
N PRO A 413 2.26 42.23 42.68
CA PRO A 413 1.46 41.60 43.73
C PRO A 413 0.29 40.73 43.25
N SER A 414 -0.11 39.79 44.11
CA SER A 414 -1.26 38.89 43.97
C SER A 414 -2.60 39.59 44.29
N PRO A 415 -3.71 39.27 43.60
CA PRO A 415 -5.07 39.52 44.10
C PRO A 415 -5.74 38.26 44.69
N PRO A 416 -6.83 38.41 45.48
CA PRO A 416 -7.10 37.51 46.62
C PRO A 416 -8.14 36.40 46.35
N GLY A 417 -7.91 35.27 47.01
CA GLY A 417 -8.90 34.57 47.85
C GLY A 417 -10.18 34.00 47.22
N ARG A 418 -10.18 32.70 46.93
CA ARG A 418 -11.24 31.77 47.38
C ARG A 418 -10.62 30.46 47.88
N ARG A 419 -11.04 30.04 49.08
CA ARG A 419 -10.58 28.87 49.84
C ARG A 419 -11.31 27.57 49.41
N PRO A 420 -10.85 26.39 49.88
CA PRO A 420 -10.77 25.15 49.10
C PRO A 420 -11.89 24.15 49.41
N THR A 421 -12.11 23.19 48.50
CA THR A 421 -12.72 21.90 48.85
C THR A 421 -11.75 20.77 48.48
N LYS A 422 -11.55 19.86 49.45
CA LYS A 422 -10.60 18.76 49.47
C LYS A 422 -10.94 17.64 48.47
N PRO A 423 -9.95 16.78 48.12
CA PRO A 423 -10.11 15.70 47.16
C PRO A 423 -10.69 14.43 47.82
N CYS A 424 -11.49 13.67 47.06
CA CYS A 424 -11.84 12.30 47.38
C CYS A 424 -10.95 11.35 46.57
N TRP A 425 -10.17 10.55 47.28
CA TRP A 425 -9.42 9.41 46.77
C TRP A 425 -10.33 8.18 46.70
N GLN A 426 -10.17 7.37 45.65
CA GLN A 426 -10.22 5.89 45.68
C GLN A 426 -9.81 5.40 44.27
N GLN A 427 -8.53 5.10 44.03
CA GLN A 427 -7.86 3.79 44.16
C GLN A 427 -8.43 2.67 43.28
N SER A 428 -7.61 2.22 42.33
CA SER A 428 -7.47 0.81 41.94
C SER A 428 -6.00 0.52 41.59
N THR A 429 -5.29 0.04 42.62
CA THR A 429 -4.29 -1.03 42.65
C THR A 429 -3.37 -1.29 41.45
N VAL A 430 -2.09 -0.92 41.65
CA VAL A 430 -0.91 -1.53 41.02
C VAL A 430 -0.29 -2.49 42.05
N ALA A 431 -0.06 -3.74 41.67
CA ALA A 431 0.75 -4.68 42.46
C ALA A 431 2.23 -4.48 42.10
N ASN A 432 3.01 -4.11 43.11
CA ASN A 432 4.46 -3.94 43.06
C ASN A 432 5.10 -5.13 43.80
N SER A 433 6.17 -5.70 43.25
CA SER A 433 7.14 -6.50 44.02
C SER A 433 8.55 -5.88 43.88
N SER A 434 9.09 -5.55 45.05
CA SER A 434 10.44 -5.14 45.49
C SER A 434 11.57 -6.00 44.91
N LEU A 435 12.86 -5.65 44.73
CA LEU A 435 13.90 -4.72 45.30
C LEU A 435 15.16 -4.84 44.37
N PRO A 436 16.36 -4.24 44.60
CA PRO A 436 16.74 -3.02 45.32
C PRO A 436 17.54 -2.02 44.44
N ALA A 437 17.71 -0.80 44.95
CA ALA A 437 18.55 0.25 44.39
C ALA A 437 20.04 0.05 44.75
N SER A 438 20.92 0.14 43.75
CA SER A 438 22.23 0.82 43.81
C SER A 438 22.94 0.65 42.47
N GLY A 439 23.49 1.75 41.96
CA GLY A 439 24.19 1.78 40.67
C GLY A 439 23.80 2.99 39.84
N THR A 440 24.43 4.11 40.14
CA THR A 440 24.36 5.36 39.38
C THR A 440 24.69 5.10 37.91
N VAL A 441 23.66 4.90 37.07
CA VAL A 441 23.79 5.00 35.62
C VAL A 441 23.23 6.36 35.25
N MET A 442 24.13 7.27 34.85
CA MET A 442 23.75 8.51 34.16
C MET A 442 22.97 8.11 32.90
N CYS A 443 21.64 8.18 32.99
CA CYS A 443 20.74 7.63 32.00
C CYS A 443 19.90 8.74 31.38
N SER A 444 20.02 8.84 30.06
CA SER A 444 18.89 8.68 29.15
C SER A 444 18.02 9.88 28.74
N GLU A 445 18.17 11.09 29.27
CA GLU A 445 17.32 12.20 28.82
C GLU A 445 17.61 12.67 27.37
N SER A 446 18.83 12.49 26.88
CA SER A 446 19.20 12.81 25.49
C SER A 446 18.83 11.71 24.48
N PHE A 447 18.43 10.51 24.95
CA PHE A 447 18.25 9.33 24.10
C PHE A 447 16.77 9.07 23.76
N THR A 448 15.85 9.36 24.68
CA THR A 448 14.39 9.35 24.45
C THR A 448 13.95 10.32 23.35
N ALA A 449 14.66 11.45 23.20
CA ALA A 449 14.42 12.41 22.13
C ALA A 449 14.69 11.82 20.73
N ASN A 450 15.75 11.00 20.57
CA ASN A 450 16.30 10.60 19.28
C ASN A 450 15.49 9.52 18.54
N LEU A 451 14.78 8.64 19.26
CA LEU A 451 13.88 7.67 18.63
C LEU A 451 12.46 8.23 18.42
N MET A 452 12.03 9.23 19.21
CA MET A 452 10.80 9.96 18.89
C MET A 452 10.90 10.64 17.52
N ILE A 453 12.08 11.11 17.13
CA ILE A 453 12.29 11.71 15.80
C ILE A 453 12.02 10.70 14.65
N LEU A 454 12.13 9.39 14.89
CA LEU A 454 11.78 8.34 13.91
C LEU A 454 10.29 8.21 13.62
N ILE A 455 9.39 8.62 14.53
CA ILE A 455 7.96 8.30 14.42
C ILE A 455 6.99 9.42 14.91
N THR A 456 7.41 10.54 15.53
CA THR A 456 6.48 11.59 16.01
C THR A 456 6.43 12.87 15.15
N PRO A 457 5.23 13.35 14.74
CA PRO A 457 5.05 14.72 14.28
C PRO A 457 4.73 15.64 15.47
N ASN A 458 5.72 16.38 15.97
CA ASN A 458 5.48 17.53 16.85
C ASN A 458 5.07 18.75 16.03
N VAL A 459 3.80 19.14 16.12
CA VAL A 459 3.40 20.56 15.99
C VAL A 459 2.20 20.80 16.90
N TRP A 460 2.49 21.38 18.06
CA TRP A 460 1.65 22.41 18.66
C TRP A 460 2.38 23.74 18.48
N ARG A 461 1.87 24.59 17.59
CA ARG A 461 1.67 26.04 17.84
C ARG A 461 0.68 26.55 16.80
N ALA A 462 -0.21 27.38 17.31
CA ALA A 462 -1.47 27.77 16.73
C ALA A 462 -1.33 28.78 15.58
N ARG A 463 -2.40 28.80 14.76
CA ARG A 463 -2.80 29.77 13.72
C ARG A 463 -2.29 29.52 12.31
#